data_AF-A0A1Q9GZ59-F1
#
_entry.id   AF-A0A1Q9GZ59-F1
#
_cell.length_a   1.000
_cell.length_b   1.000
_cell.length_c   1.000
_cell.angle_alpha   90.00
_cell.angle_beta   90.00
_cell.angle_gamma   90.00
#
_symmetry.space_group_name_H-M   'P 1'
#
loop_
_entity.id
_entity.type
_entity.pdbx_description
1 polymer ?
#
loop_
_entity_poly.entity_id
_entity_poly.type
_entity_poly.pdbx_seq_one_letter_code
_entity_poly.pdbx_strand_id
1 'polypeptide(L)'
;MNKFPNLRQPKGSAYCGPYCIVACLYALKLLPHVLLTEINKYNFKEKNFNGELVDLTSAYNLNELALKIYSVTGILSEGKDPAYIDGSGSNSLAAVLYVLNKLGLKTEVVIADSTHYTYLQTLFPFEFELLNQLKAPITVLNDQPAMLGGQLLISVIAFPDSLHFVANNDKGEWFDSELNDHQLNWDAIEQWDTSSNKREKATWLGISIRVSI
;
A
#
# COMPACT_ATOMS: atom_id res chain seq x y z
N MET A 1 4.88 14.67 11.37
CA MET A 1 4.83 14.28 9.95
C MET A 1 4.94 15.48 9.01
N ASN A 2 5.60 15.33 7.86
CA ASN A 2 5.55 16.25 6.71
C ASN A 2 4.25 16.05 5.92
N LYS A 3 3.93 17.02 5.05
CA LYS A 3 2.93 16.81 3.99
C LYS A 3 3.41 15.76 3.00
N PHE A 4 2.48 15.13 2.29
CA PHE A 4 2.83 14.26 1.18
C PHE A 4 3.55 15.02 0.06
N PRO A 5 4.45 14.35 -0.71
CA PRO A 5 5.16 14.99 -1.80
C PRO A 5 4.24 15.26 -2.99
N ASN A 6 4.61 16.22 -3.83
CA ASN A 6 4.08 16.30 -5.19
C ASN A 6 4.69 15.17 -6.01
N LEU A 7 3.97 14.07 -6.11
CA LEU A 7 4.40 12.86 -6.81
C LEU A 7 3.19 12.26 -7.54
N ARG A 8 3.38 11.85 -8.79
CA ARG A 8 2.31 11.30 -9.64
C ARG A 8 2.82 10.11 -10.44
N GLN A 9 2.05 9.03 -10.45
CA GLN A 9 2.37 7.86 -11.26
C GLN A 9 2.13 8.14 -12.76
N PRO A 10 2.85 7.47 -13.67
CA PRO A 10 2.54 7.51 -15.09
C PRO A 10 1.09 7.13 -15.35
N LYS A 11 0.44 7.83 -16.28
CA LYS A 11 -0.97 7.60 -16.60
C LYS A 11 -1.19 6.15 -17.08
N GLY A 12 -2.15 5.47 -16.47
CA GLY A 12 -2.48 4.08 -16.81
C GLY A 12 -1.49 3.03 -16.30
N SER A 13 -0.57 3.41 -15.41
CA SER A 13 0.34 2.45 -14.77
C SER A 13 -0.30 1.82 -13.52
N ALA A 14 0.17 0.62 -13.17
CA ALA A 14 -0.23 -0.09 -11.97
C ALA A 14 0.69 0.21 -10.77
N TYR A 15 1.19 1.44 -10.61
CA TYR A 15 2.28 1.75 -9.68
C TYR A 15 1.83 2.34 -8.33
N CYS A 16 0.53 2.34 -8.05
CA CYS A 16 -0.04 3.13 -6.95
C CYS A 16 0.47 2.73 -5.55
N GLY A 17 0.70 1.44 -5.30
CA GLY A 17 1.26 0.94 -4.04
C GLY A 17 2.67 1.51 -3.75
N PRO A 18 3.65 1.33 -4.64
CA PRO A 18 4.98 1.94 -4.54
C PRO A 18 4.97 3.44 -4.36
N TYR A 19 4.11 4.15 -5.09
CA TYR A 19 3.99 5.60 -4.95
C TYR A 19 3.46 5.99 -3.57
N CYS A 20 2.52 5.22 -3.00
CA CYS A 20 2.08 5.40 -1.61
C CYS A 20 3.22 5.13 -0.61
N ILE A 21 4.03 4.09 -0.81
CA ILE A 21 5.21 3.83 0.04
C ILE A 21 6.16 5.03 0.03
N VAL A 22 6.53 5.52 -1.16
CA VAL A 22 7.43 6.68 -1.29
C VAL A 22 6.83 7.94 -0.64
N ALA A 23 5.53 8.17 -0.81
CA ALA A 23 4.83 9.27 -0.17
C ALA A 23 4.88 9.16 1.37
N CYS A 24 4.66 7.96 1.93
CA CYS A 24 4.79 7.69 3.36
C CYS A 24 6.22 7.94 3.87
N LEU A 25 7.25 7.44 3.19
CA LEU A 25 8.65 7.67 3.58
C LEU A 25 9.01 9.16 3.60
N TYR A 26 8.52 9.91 2.61
CA TYR A 26 8.69 11.35 2.54
C TYR A 26 7.97 12.06 3.71
N ALA A 27 6.72 11.70 3.96
CA ALA A 27 5.91 12.24 5.06
C ALA A 27 6.54 11.95 6.44
N LEU A 28 7.17 10.79 6.60
CA LEU A 28 7.90 10.40 7.82
C LEU A 28 9.31 11.02 7.93
N LYS A 29 9.77 11.79 6.95
CA LYS A 29 11.14 12.36 6.88
C LYS A 29 12.24 11.30 6.88
N LEU A 30 11.97 10.14 6.30
CA LEU A 30 12.89 9.02 6.26
C LEU A 30 13.79 9.01 5.01
N LEU A 31 13.46 9.81 3.99
CA LEU A 31 14.30 9.99 2.81
C LEU A 31 15.35 11.09 3.04
N PRO A 32 16.60 10.93 2.55
CA PRO A 32 17.13 9.77 1.80
C PRO A 32 17.66 8.63 2.69
N HIS A 33 17.60 8.75 4.01
CA HIS A 33 18.28 7.86 4.97
C HIS A 33 17.86 6.38 4.87
N VAL A 34 16.60 6.11 4.51
CA VAL A 34 16.06 4.75 4.30
C VAL A 34 16.53 4.09 3.00
N LEU A 35 17.23 4.82 2.11
CA LEU A 35 17.74 4.28 0.85
C LEU A 35 18.89 3.26 1.00
N LEU A 36 19.42 3.03 2.21
CA LEU A 36 20.53 2.08 2.44
C LEU A 36 20.12 0.60 2.46
N THR A 37 18.89 0.28 2.05
CA THR A 37 18.33 -1.07 2.15
C THR A 37 18.26 -1.75 0.78
N GLU A 38 18.80 -2.95 0.70
CA GLU A 38 18.49 -3.89 -0.38
C GLU A 38 17.26 -4.73 -0.01
N ILE A 39 16.39 -4.98 -0.98
CA ILE A 39 15.15 -5.73 -0.76
C ILE A 39 15.07 -6.89 -1.75
N ASN A 40 14.81 -8.11 -1.26
CA ASN A 40 14.62 -9.27 -2.13
C ASN A 40 13.27 -9.19 -2.85
N LYS A 41 13.26 -9.52 -4.14
CA LYS A 41 12.04 -9.81 -4.88
C LYS A 41 11.38 -11.09 -4.39
N TYR A 42 10.09 -11.22 -4.70
CA TYR A 42 9.35 -12.45 -4.49
C TYR A 42 9.84 -13.54 -5.45
N ASN A 43 10.24 -14.68 -4.91
CA ASN A 43 10.56 -15.87 -5.67
C ASN A 43 9.30 -16.73 -5.80
N PHE A 44 8.70 -16.75 -6.99
CA PHE A 44 7.47 -17.48 -7.24
C PHE A 44 7.58 -19.00 -7.00
N LYS A 45 8.75 -19.59 -7.24
CA LYS A 45 8.97 -21.04 -7.08
C LYS A 45 9.03 -21.44 -5.60
N GLU A 46 9.68 -20.60 -4.80
CA GLU A 46 9.86 -20.85 -3.36
C GLU A 46 8.78 -20.17 -2.50
N LYS A 47 7.90 -19.39 -3.15
CA LYS A 47 6.83 -18.63 -2.52
C LYS A 47 7.31 -17.76 -1.35
N ASN A 48 8.43 -17.06 -1.53
CA ASN A 48 9.05 -16.26 -0.47
C ASN A 48 9.86 -15.08 -1.03
N PHE A 49 10.13 -14.07 -0.23
CA PHE A 49 10.99 -12.95 -0.59
C PHE A 49 12.47 -13.27 -0.40
N ASN A 50 12.98 -14.16 -1.24
CA ASN A 50 14.40 -14.56 -1.30
C ASN A 50 14.95 -14.58 -2.73
N GLY A 51 14.26 -13.91 -3.67
CA GLY A 51 14.71 -13.74 -5.04
C GLY A 51 15.84 -12.71 -5.16
N GLU A 52 16.01 -12.21 -6.39
CA GLU A 52 17.00 -11.17 -6.71
C GLU A 52 16.90 -9.96 -5.77
N LEU A 53 18.05 -9.42 -5.37
CA LEU A 53 18.12 -8.20 -4.58
C LEU A 53 17.87 -6.96 -5.45
N VAL A 54 17.01 -6.08 -4.98
CA VAL A 54 16.77 -4.76 -5.54
C VAL A 54 17.50 -3.75 -4.68
N ASP A 55 18.52 -3.14 -5.26
CA ASP A 55 19.25 -2.03 -4.63
C ASP A 55 18.41 -0.75 -4.72
N LEU A 56 17.99 -0.21 -3.57
CA LEU A 56 17.27 1.06 -3.50
C LEU A 56 18.20 2.28 -3.42
N THR A 57 19.49 2.10 -3.12
CA THR A 57 20.45 3.20 -2.96
C THR A 57 20.68 3.95 -4.26
N SER A 58 20.56 3.26 -5.39
CA SER A 58 20.83 3.82 -6.71
C SER A 58 19.67 4.65 -7.28
N ALA A 59 18.58 4.88 -6.54
CA ALA A 59 17.49 5.74 -6.98
C ALA A 59 17.84 7.22 -6.77
N TYR A 60 17.85 8.00 -7.84
CA TYR A 60 18.24 9.41 -7.79
C TYR A 60 17.06 10.36 -7.54
N ASN A 61 15.82 9.85 -7.62
CA ASN A 61 14.60 10.61 -7.35
C ASN A 61 13.44 9.73 -6.86
N LEU A 62 12.35 10.37 -6.44
CA LEU A 62 11.16 9.70 -5.89
C LEU A 62 10.47 8.75 -6.89
N ASN A 63 10.45 9.09 -8.17
CA ASN A 63 9.82 8.25 -9.20
C ASN A 63 10.65 6.98 -9.44
N GLU A 64 11.97 7.11 -9.56
CA GLU A 64 12.88 5.97 -9.69
C GLU A 64 12.81 5.04 -8.48
N LEU A 65 12.72 5.61 -7.27
CA LEU A 65 12.52 4.83 -6.06
C LEU A 65 11.21 4.03 -6.13
N ALA A 66 10.11 4.67 -6.55
CA ALA A 66 8.82 4.01 -6.69
C ALA A 66 8.88 2.88 -7.75
N LEU A 67 9.58 3.08 -8.87
CA LEU A 67 9.73 2.05 -9.90
C LEU A 67 10.58 0.86 -9.44
N LYS A 68 11.63 1.11 -8.64
CA LYS A 68 12.41 0.03 -8.01
C LYS A 68 11.55 -0.76 -7.03
N ILE A 69 10.78 -0.08 -6.17
CA ILE A 69 9.85 -0.72 -5.23
C ILE A 69 8.77 -1.51 -5.99
N TYR A 70 8.27 -0.99 -7.11
CA TYR A 70 7.30 -1.69 -7.96
C TYR A 70 7.82 -3.05 -8.44
N SER A 71 9.11 -3.20 -8.69
CA SER A 71 9.68 -4.51 -9.07
C SER A 71 9.57 -5.57 -7.97
N VAL A 72 9.26 -5.17 -6.72
CA VAL A 72 9.00 -6.05 -5.58
C VAL A 72 7.51 -6.21 -5.32
N THR A 73 6.71 -5.16 -5.50
CA THR A 73 5.28 -5.16 -5.13
C THR A 73 4.34 -5.55 -6.27
N GLY A 74 4.71 -5.29 -7.52
CA GLY A 74 3.92 -5.53 -8.73
C GLY A 74 3.90 -6.99 -9.14
N ILE A 75 3.46 -7.86 -8.23
CA ILE A 75 3.56 -9.32 -8.35
C ILE A 75 2.19 -10.00 -8.49
N LEU A 76 1.07 -9.28 -8.57
CA LEU A 76 -0.25 -9.91 -8.77
C LEU A 76 -0.64 -9.92 -10.24
N SER A 77 -1.06 -11.06 -10.78
CA SER A 77 -1.70 -11.11 -12.09
C SER A 77 -3.03 -10.36 -12.08
N GLU A 78 -3.45 -9.88 -13.25
CA GLU A 78 -4.79 -9.31 -13.43
C GLU A 78 -5.88 -10.41 -13.43
N GLY A 79 -7.13 -10.04 -13.16
CA GLY A 79 -8.30 -10.92 -13.31
C GLY A 79 -8.97 -11.34 -12.00
N LYS A 80 -9.93 -12.26 -12.09
CA LYS A 80 -10.80 -12.69 -10.99
C LYS A 80 -10.10 -13.55 -9.92
N ASP A 81 -9.01 -14.22 -10.30
CA ASP A 81 -8.22 -15.08 -9.41
C ASP A 81 -6.74 -14.69 -9.53
N PRO A 82 -6.34 -13.54 -8.96
CA PRO A 82 -4.98 -13.04 -9.10
C PRO A 82 -3.99 -14.00 -8.44
N ALA A 83 -3.01 -14.47 -9.20
CA ALA A 83 -1.91 -15.29 -8.73
C ALA A 83 -0.62 -14.47 -8.66
N TYR A 84 0.37 -14.93 -7.91
CA TYR A 84 1.67 -14.29 -7.93
C TYR A 84 2.39 -14.55 -9.26
N ILE A 85 3.05 -13.54 -9.81
CA ILE A 85 3.82 -13.60 -11.06
C ILE A 85 5.19 -12.96 -10.89
N ASP A 86 6.09 -13.23 -11.84
CA ASP A 86 7.41 -12.62 -11.88
C ASP A 86 7.32 -11.18 -12.45
N GLY A 87 6.91 -10.26 -11.58
CA GLY A 87 6.84 -8.82 -11.85
C GLY A 87 5.83 -8.38 -12.90
N SER A 88 5.73 -7.06 -13.09
CA SER A 88 4.88 -6.40 -14.10
C SER A 88 3.36 -6.57 -13.93
N GLY A 89 2.89 -6.94 -12.73
CA GLY A 89 1.48 -7.07 -12.39
C GLY A 89 0.93 -5.93 -11.53
N SER A 90 -0.26 -6.14 -10.97
CA SER A 90 -0.85 -5.29 -9.94
C SER A 90 -0.08 -5.39 -8.61
N ASN A 91 -0.23 -4.37 -7.76
CA ASN A 91 0.44 -4.37 -6.46
C ASN A 91 -0.21 -5.34 -5.47
N SER A 92 0.61 -6.21 -4.89
CA SER A 92 0.25 -7.03 -3.72
C SER A 92 0.27 -6.19 -2.45
N LEU A 93 -0.79 -6.27 -1.64
CA LEU A 93 -0.85 -5.64 -0.32
C LEU A 93 0.19 -6.27 0.62
N ALA A 94 0.32 -7.60 0.58
CA ALA A 94 1.33 -8.31 1.35
C ALA A 94 2.76 -7.90 0.96
N ALA A 95 3.05 -7.69 -0.32
CA ALA A 95 4.34 -7.20 -0.79
C ALA A 95 4.59 -5.73 -0.39
N VAL A 96 3.57 -4.87 -0.43
CA VAL A 96 3.66 -3.50 0.09
C VAL A 96 4.02 -3.51 1.58
N LEU A 97 3.37 -4.37 2.37
CA LEU A 97 3.67 -4.57 3.80
C LEU A 97 5.11 -5.07 4.02
N TYR A 98 5.54 -6.05 3.22
CA TYR A 98 6.92 -6.56 3.27
C TYR A 98 7.96 -5.45 3.03
N VAL A 99 7.76 -4.62 1.99
CA VAL A 99 8.67 -3.51 1.68
C VAL A 99 8.72 -2.52 2.85
N LEU A 100 7.58 -2.10 3.39
CA LEU A 100 7.53 -1.18 4.53
C LEU A 100 8.31 -1.72 5.74
N ASN A 101 8.13 -3.00 6.08
CA ASN A 101 8.86 -3.65 7.16
C ASN A 101 10.38 -3.72 6.90
N LYS A 102 10.79 -4.01 5.67
CA LYS A 102 12.22 -4.01 5.28
C LYS A 102 12.85 -2.63 5.37
N LEU A 103 12.07 -1.59 5.18
CA LEU A 103 12.49 -0.19 5.35
C LEU A 103 12.49 0.27 6.82
N GLY A 104 12.29 -0.65 7.77
CA GLY A 104 12.38 -0.38 9.21
C GLY A 104 11.12 0.20 9.82
N LEU A 105 10.00 0.20 9.10
CA LEU A 105 8.71 0.66 9.61
C LEU A 105 7.98 -0.47 10.33
N LYS A 106 7.16 -0.11 11.33
CA LYS A 106 6.20 -1.03 11.95
C LYS A 106 4.91 -0.98 11.15
N THR A 107 4.40 -2.16 10.79
CA THR A 107 3.15 -2.29 10.04
C THR A 107 2.17 -3.25 10.72
N GLU A 108 0.89 -2.95 10.54
CA GLU A 108 -0.22 -3.87 10.80
C GLU A 108 -1.25 -3.75 9.68
N VAL A 109 -1.94 -4.85 9.37
CA VAL A 109 -3.11 -4.84 8.49
C VAL A 109 -4.32 -4.53 9.34
N VAL A 110 -5.09 -3.53 8.96
CA VAL A 110 -6.37 -3.21 9.59
C VAL A 110 -7.51 -3.54 8.65
N ILE A 111 -8.54 -4.19 9.18
CA ILE A 111 -9.70 -4.66 8.43
C ILE A 111 -10.95 -4.11 9.09
N ALA A 112 -11.91 -3.63 8.29
CA ALA A 112 -13.11 -2.94 8.76
C ALA A 112 -13.86 -3.74 9.84
N ASP A 113 -14.20 -4.99 9.54
CA ASP A 113 -14.94 -5.88 10.42
C ASP A 113 -14.70 -7.36 10.05
N SER A 114 -15.28 -8.28 10.81
CA SER A 114 -15.16 -9.73 10.59
C SER A 114 -15.80 -10.20 9.28
N THR A 115 -16.80 -9.48 8.77
CA THR A 115 -17.46 -9.78 7.49
C THR A 115 -16.51 -9.46 6.33
N HIS A 116 -15.88 -8.29 6.36
CA HIS A 116 -14.83 -7.90 5.43
C HIS A 116 -13.63 -8.85 5.52
N TYR A 117 -13.22 -9.28 6.71
CA TYR A 117 -12.12 -10.23 6.85
C TYR A 117 -12.42 -11.55 6.11
N THR A 118 -13.60 -12.12 6.34
CA THR A 118 -14.03 -13.37 5.68
C THR A 118 -14.17 -13.19 4.16
N TYR A 119 -14.73 -12.06 3.73
CA TYR A 119 -14.90 -11.71 2.32
C TYR A 119 -13.55 -11.61 1.60
N LEU A 120 -12.60 -10.87 2.18
CA LEU A 120 -11.28 -10.66 1.61
C LEU A 120 -10.45 -11.94 1.59
N GLN A 121 -10.54 -12.78 2.63
CA GLN A 121 -9.91 -14.10 2.62
C GLN A 121 -10.43 -14.99 1.49
N THR A 122 -11.72 -14.86 1.17
CA THR A 122 -12.34 -15.62 0.08
C THR A 122 -11.87 -15.13 -1.29
N LEU A 123 -11.77 -13.81 -1.49
CA LEU A 123 -11.38 -13.21 -2.77
C LEU A 123 -9.88 -13.20 -3.04
N PHE A 124 -9.06 -13.05 -2.00
CA PHE A 124 -7.61 -12.89 -2.12
C PHE A 124 -6.86 -13.92 -1.26
N PRO A 125 -7.12 -15.23 -1.39
CA PRO A 125 -6.56 -16.25 -0.50
C PRO A 125 -5.03 -16.25 -0.49
N PHE A 126 -4.38 -15.99 -1.64
CA PHE A 126 -2.92 -15.93 -1.75
C PHE A 126 -2.31 -14.72 -1.03
N GLU A 127 -3.03 -13.59 -0.96
CA GLU A 127 -2.60 -12.44 -0.17
C GLU A 127 -2.61 -12.79 1.33
N PHE A 128 -3.65 -13.44 1.82
CA PHE A 128 -3.71 -13.88 3.22
C PHE A 128 -2.73 -15.00 3.54
N GLU A 129 -2.42 -15.90 2.61
CA GLU A 129 -1.33 -16.88 2.75
C GLU A 129 0.00 -16.15 2.98
N LEU A 130 0.32 -15.15 2.14
CA LEU A 130 1.56 -14.40 2.23
C LEU A 130 1.62 -13.51 3.49
N LEU A 131 0.52 -12.85 3.86
CA LEU A 131 0.41 -12.11 5.12
C LEU A 131 0.71 -12.99 6.33
N ASN A 132 0.18 -14.23 6.35
CA ASN A 132 0.46 -15.19 7.41
C ASN A 132 1.93 -15.64 7.44
N GLN A 133 2.53 -15.89 6.27
CA GLN A 133 3.97 -16.23 6.17
C GLN A 133 4.86 -15.08 6.67
N LEU A 134 4.48 -13.83 6.36
CA LEU A 134 5.14 -12.61 6.85
C LEU A 134 4.86 -12.35 8.34
N LYS A 135 3.98 -13.14 8.97
CA LYS A 135 3.49 -12.93 10.35
C LYS A 135 2.95 -11.52 10.55
N ALA A 136 2.25 -11.00 9.55
CA ALA A 136 1.67 -9.66 9.60
C ALA A 136 0.63 -9.59 10.73
N PRO A 137 0.73 -8.62 11.65
CA PRO A 137 -0.33 -8.38 12.62
C PRO A 137 -1.61 -7.97 11.87
N ILE A 138 -2.75 -8.55 12.23
CA ILE A 138 -4.06 -8.20 11.69
C ILE A 138 -4.97 -7.74 12.82
N THR A 139 -5.53 -6.54 12.68
CA THR A 139 -6.49 -5.96 13.61
C THR A 139 -7.83 -5.75 12.90
N VAL A 140 -8.91 -6.29 13.48
CA VAL A 140 -10.28 -6.03 13.02
C VAL A 140 -10.83 -4.84 13.81
N LEU A 141 -11.25 -3.79 13.10
CA LEU A 141 -11.59 -2.50 13.70
C LEU A 141 -12.94 -2.52 14.42
N ASN A 142 -13.99 -3.07 13.82
CA ASN A 142 -15.37 -3.05 14.34
C ASN A 142 -15.79 -1.63 14.79
N ASP A 143 -15.98 -0.74 13.81
CA ASP A 143 -16.34 0.69 13.98
C ASP A 143 -15.30 1.56 14.70
N GLN A 144 -14.13 1.03 15.05
CA GLN A 144 -13.03 1.84 15.57
C GLN A 144 -12.29 2.57 14.44
N PRO A 145 -11.71 3.76 14.72
CA PRO A 145 -10.95 4.50 13.72
C PRO A 145 -9.80 3.70 13.13
N ALA A 146 -9.64 3.78 11.81
CA ALA A 146 -8.56 3.07 11.11
C ALA A 146 -7.18 3.67 11.45
N MET A 147 -7.10 4.96 11.79
CA MET A 147 -5.86 5.65 12.14
C MET A 147 -5.87 6.17 13.57
N LEU A 148 -4.74 6.03 14.26
CA LEU A 148 -4.43 6.70 15.53
C LEU A 148 -3.34 7.76 15.31
N GLY A 149 -3.22 8.74 16.21
CA GLY A 149 -2.26 9.85 16.06
C GLY A 149 -0.81 9.36 15.87
N GLY A 150 -0.06 10.03 14.99
CA GLY A 150 1.33 9.68 14.66
C GLY A 150 1.50 8.58 13.61
N GLN A 151 0.41 8.09 13.01
CA GLN A 151 0.42 6.99 12.05
C GLN A 151 0.08 7.45 10.62
N LEU A 152 0.36 6.56 9.66
CA LEU A 152 -0.10 6.66 8.28
C LEU A 152 -0.99 5.46 7.95
N LEU A 153 -1.87 5.63 6.97
CA LEU A 153 -2.62 4.56 6.36
C LEU A 153 -2.29 4.48 4.88
N ILE A 154 -2.13 3.26 4.38
CA ILE A 154 -2.14 2.92 2.96
C ILE A 154 -3.37 2.03 2.76
N SER A 155 -4.41 2.57 2.14
CA SER A 155 -5.71 1.93 2.00
C SER A 155 -5.92 1.42 0.58
N VAL A 156 -6.60 0.27 0.46
CA VAL A 156 -7.04 -0.25 -0.84
C VAL A 156 -8.48 0.18 -1.08
N ILE A 157 -8.73 0.83 -2.21
CA ILE A 157 -10.06 1.25 -2.64
C ILE A 157 -10.45 0.48 -3.89
N ALA A 158 -11.73 0.14 -4.00
CA ALA A 158 -12.33 -0.26 -5.25
C ALA A 158 -12.68 1.01 -6.02
N PHE A 159 -12.14 1.14 -7.22
CA PHE A 159 -12.38 2.22 -8.17
C PHE A 159 -12.85 1.55 -9.47
N PRO A 160 -13.80 2.10 -10.25
CA PRO A 160 -14.75 1.36 -11.08
C PRO A 160 -14.36 -0.04 -11.62
N ASP A 161 -13.21 -0.17 -12.28
CA ASP A 161 -12.76 -1.43 -12.88
C ASP A 161 -11.39 -1.90 -12.35
N SER A 162 -10.92 -1.39 -11.21
CA SER A 162 -9.59 -1.65 -10.65
C SER A 162 -9.50 -1.49 -9.13
N LEU A 163 -8.55 -2.19 -8.51
CA LEU A 163 -8.10 -1.86 -7.16
C LEU A 163 -7.03 -0.77 -7.21
N HIS A 164 -7.10 0.18 -6.28
CA HIS A 164 -6.16 1.29 -6.21
C HIS A 164 -5.69 1.54 -4.79
N PHE A 165 -4.43 1.93 -4.64
CA PHE A 165 -3.84 2.30 -3.36
C PHE A 165 -3.85 3.81 -3.20
N VAL A 166 -4.31 4.26 -2.05
CA VAL A 166 -4.26 5.66 -1.59
C VAL A 166 -3.62 5.72 -0.22
N ALA A 167 -3.00 6.85 0.12
CA ALA A 167 -2.41 7.05 1.45
C ALA A 167 -3.08 8.21 2.20
N ASN A 168 -3.13 8.10 3.52
CA ASN A 168 -3.64 9.14 4.41
C ASN A 168 -2.65 9.33 5.57
N ASN A 169 -2.53 10.55 6.08
CA ASN A 169 -1.73 10.88 7.25
C ASN A 169 -2.56 11.35 8.44
N ASP A 170 -1.93 11.40 9.61
CA ASP A 170 -2.53 11.83 10.88
C ASP A 170 -3.01 13.28 10.93
N LYS A 171 -2.78 14.06 9.85
CA LYS A 171 -3.29 15.42 9.67
C LYS A 171 -4.54 15.48 8.80
N GLY A 172 -5.05 14.34 8.34
CA GLY A 172 -6.19 14.26 7.43
C GLY A 172 -5.84 14.57 5.97
N GLU A 173 -4.56 14.68 5.61
CA GLU A 173 -4.17 14.87 4.21
C GLU A 173 -4.16 13.51 3.50
N TRP A 174 -4.70 13.50 2.28
CA TRP A 174 -4.75 12.33 1.42
C TRP A 174 -3.79 12.45 0.24
N PHE A 175 -3.27 11.31 -0.18
CA PHE A 175 -2.43 11.14 -1.35
C PHE A 175 -3.02 10.09 -2.27
N ASP A 176 -3.29 10.49 -3.50
CA ASP A 176 -3.66 9.62 -4.61
C ASP A 176 -2.68 9.90 -5.76
N SER A 177 -1.86 8.90 -6.08
CA SER A 177 -0.83 9.01 -7.10
C SER A 177 -1.35 9.24 -8.52
N GLU A 178 -2.65 9.04 -8.80
CA GLU A 178 -3.23 9.35 -10.12
C GLU A 178 -3.62 10.81 -10.28
N LEU A 179 -3.82 11.52 -9.17
CA LEU A 179 -4.32 12.87 -9.14
C LEU A 179 -3.21 13.91 -9.26
N ASN A 180 -3.59 15.06 -9.84
CA ASN A 180 -2.73 16.26 -9.87
C ASN A 180 -2.86 17.08 -8.59
N ASP A 181 -3.84 16.80 -7.74
CA ASP A 181 -4.04 17.51 -6.49
C ASP A 181 -3.22 16.83 -5.39
N HIS A 182 -2.37 17.62 -4.75
CA HIS A 182 -1.40 17.14 -3.75
C HIS A 182 -1.85 17.41 -2.30
N GLN A 183 -3.05 17.97 -2.12
CA GLN A 183 -3.70 18.20 -0.84
C GLN A 183 -5.18 17.87 -0.96
N LEU A 184 -5.48 16.60 -0.79
CA LEU A 184 -6.84 16.06 -0.80
C LEU A 184 -7.31 15.99 0.66
N ASN A 185 -8.48 16.55 0.95
CA ASN A 185 -9.06 16.58 2.30
C ASN A 185 -10.37 15.76 2.29
N TRP A 186 -10.24 14.46 2.06
CA TRP A 186 -11.36 13.52 2.14
C TRP A 186 -11.64 13.11 3.57
N ASP A 187 -12.85 12.62 3.81
CA ASP A 187 -13.23 12.06 5.11
C ASP A 187 -12.43 10.78 5.41
N ALA A 188 -12.47 10.33 6.67
CA ALA A 188 -11.78 9.13 7.11
C ALA A 188 -12.23 7.88 6.34
N ILE A 189 -11.31 6.95 6.07
CA ILE A 189 -11.54 5.83 5.14
C ILE A 189 -12.74 4.97 5.56
N GLU A 190 -12.91 4.75 6.86
CA GLU A 190 -13.98 3.96 7.45
C GLU A 190 -15.37 4.60 7.27
N GLN A 191 -15.44 5.86 6.87
CA GLN A 191 -16.70 6.58 6.61
C GLN A 191 -17.05 6.62 5.13
N TRP A 192 -16.20 6.10 4.23
CA TRP A 192 -16.38 6.28 2.78
C TRP A 192 -17.65 5.63 2.23
N ASP A 193 -18.24 4.65 2.90
CA ASP A 193 -19.50 4.05 2.43
C ASP A 193 -20.70 4.99 2.59
N THR A 194 -20.60 5.96 3.51
CA THR A 194 -21.67 6.95 3.79
C THR A 194 -21.28 8.38 3.42
N SER A 195 -19.99 8.67 3.29
CA SER A 195 -19.48 9.99 2.95
C SER A 195 -19.59 10.29 1.45
N SER A 196 -19.90 11.55 1.14
CA SER A 196 -19.78 12.13 -0.21
C SER A 196 -18.45 12.87 -0.43
N ASN A 197 -17.69 13.17 0.62
CA ASN A 197 -16.39 13.82 0.56
C ASN A 197 -15.26 12.78 0.51
N LYS A 198 -15.13 12.14 -0.65
CA LYS A 198 -14.14 11.08 -0.92
C LYS A 198 -13.73 11.08 -2.38
N ARG A 199 -12.84 10.15 -2.76
CA ARG A 199 -12.54 9.87 -4.17
C ARG A 199 -13.82 9.49 -4.91
N GLU A 200 -14.17 10.25 -5.95
CA GLU A 200 -15.39 10.03 -6.74
C GLU A 200 -15.45 8.58 -7.24
N LYS A 201 -16.61 7.92 -7.11
CA LYS A 201 -16.84 6.51 -7.51
C LYS A 201 -15.98 5.46 -6.79
N ALA A 202 -15.23 5.84 -5.77
CA ALA A 202 -14.47 4.90 -4.95
C ALA A 202 -15.29 4.38 -3.77
N THR A 203 -15.06 3.12 -3.39
CA THR A 203 -15.43 2.58 -2.08
C THR A 203 -14.20 2.01 -1.40
N TRP A 204 -14.20 2.02 -0.07
CA TRP A 204 -13.14 1.34 0.65
C TRP A 204 -13.32 -0.17 0.47
N LEU A 205 -12.24 -0.89 0.19
CA LEU A 205 -12.29 -2.36 0.10
C LEU A 205 -12.43 -3.02 1.50
N GLY A 206 -12.37 -2.22 2.57
CA GLY A 206 -12.41 -2.71 3.96
C GLY A 206 -11.06 -3.16 4.50
N ILE A 207 -9.95 -2.83 3.82
CA ILE A 207 -8.59 -3.17 4.23
C ILE A 207 -7.61 -2.00 4.04
N SER A 208 -6.70 -1.84 5.00
CA SER A 208 -5.57 -0.90 4.92
C SER A 208 -4.33 -1.48 5.60
N ILE A 209 -3.16 -0.94 5.27
CA ILE A 209 -1.93 -1.09 6.06
C ILE A 209 -1.79 0.16 6.91
N ARG A 210 -1.68 -0.01 8.22
CA ARG A 210 -1.33 1.05 9.16
C ARG A 210 0.17 1.03 9.40
N VAL A 211 0.79 2.20 9.33
CA VAL A 211 2.26 2.36 9.30
C VAL A 211 2.70 3.32 10.40
N SER A 212 3.75 2.95 11.14
CA SER A 212 4.36 3.78 12.20
C SER A 212 5.87 3.56 12.31
N ILE A 213 6.55 4.41 13.09
CA ILE A 213 7.99 4.31 13.40
C ILE A 213 8.18 3.50 14.71
#